data_AF-A0A2J0N9R4-F1
#
_entry.id   AF-A0A2J0N9R4-F1
#
_cell.length_a   1.000
_cell.length_b   1.000
_cell.length_c   1.000
_cell.angle_alpha   90.00
_cell.angle_beta   90.00
_cell.angle_gamma   90.00
#
_symmetry.space_group_name_H-M   'P 1'
#
loop_
_entity.id
_entity.type
_entity.pdbx_description
1 polymer ?
#
loop_
_entity_poly.entity_id
_entity_poly.type
_entity_poly.pdbx_seq_one_letter_code
_entity_poly.pdbx_strand_id
1 'polypeptide(L)'
;MILGKTNEDPEKIQKFIQQEIDTLTLPDFSQYDKYFFIVPPKFSGIIRMLEVKFIELFGRRIARDVETSEYMKHAVTVVPSEELFISFGEKNTIWGEPEKRLHIPLPENVGYATMMAIGYYVIAQIQKQHPPYFKENIALYTEKASKVFGSEIKVIVE
;
A
#
# COMPACT_ATOMS: atom_id res chain seq x y z
N MET A 1 3.30 2.87 -19.74
CA MET A 1 3.25 1.93 -18.60
C MET A 1 4.54 2.02 -17.80
N ILE A 2 4.49 1.87 -16.48
CA ILE A 2 5.64 2.08 -15.58
C ILE A 2 6.82 1.15 -15.89
N LEU A 3 6.56 -0.14 -16.12
CA LEU A 3 7.57 -1.13 -16.51
C LEU A 3 8.28 -0.77 -17.82
N GLY A 4 7.55 -0.28 -18.83
CA GLY A 4 8.14 0.16 -20.09
C GLY A 4 9.01 1.42 -19.96
N LYS A 5 8.83 2.20 -18.89
CA LYS A 5 9.67 3.38 -18.61
C LYS A 5 10.88 3.02 -17.75
N THR A 6 10.71 2.13 -16.78
CA THR A 6 11.77 1.77 -15.82
C THR A 6 12.65 0.62 -16.31
N ASN A 7 12.17 -0.20 -17.25
CA ASN A 7 12.80 -1.43 -17.72
C ASN A 7 13.12 -2.41 -16.58
N GLU A 8 12.38 -2.33 -15.47
CA GLU A 8 12.50 -3.29 -14.38
C GLU A 8 11.96 -4.66 -14.83
N ASP A 9 12.64 -5.72 -14.40
CA ASP A 9 12.30 -7.09 -14.75
C ASP A 9 11.17 -7.61 -13.84
N PRO A 10 9.96 -7.87 -14.37
CA PRO A 10 8.83 -8.30 -13.57
C PRO A 10 9.06 -9.66 -12.89
N GLU A 11 9.86 -10.56 -13.48
CA GLU A 11 10.17 -11.84 -12.85
C GLU A 11 11.05 -11.65 -11.61
N LYS A 12 11.99 -10.70 -11.65
CA LYS A 12 12.82 -10.37 -10.49
C LYS A 12 12.00 -9.72 -9.39
N ILE A 13 11.06 -8.83 -9.74
CA ILE A 13 10.13 -8.24 -8.77
C ILE A 13 9.31 -9.34 -8.09
N GLN A 14 8.74 -10.25 -8.87
CA GLN A 14 7.95 -11.37 -8.35
C GLN A 14 8.79 -12.27 -7.43
N LYS A 15 9.98 -12.67 -7.87
CA LYS A 15 10.90 -13.50 -7.07
C LYS A 15 11.25 -12.82 -5.75
N PHE A 16 11.54 -11.52 -5.76
CA PHE A 16 11.85 -10.79 -4.54
C PHE A 16 10.67 -10.77 -3.57
N ILE A 17 9.44 -10.55 -4.05
CA ILE A 17 8.25 -10.64 -3.21
C ILE A 17 8.16 -12.04 -2.57
N GLN A 18 8.28 -13.10 -3.37
CA GLN A 18 8.14 -14.48 -2.91
C GLN A 18 9.27 -14.96 -1.98
N GLN A 19 10.49 -14.48 -2.18
CA GLN A 19 11.68 -14.95 -1.47
C GLN A 19 12.03 -14.11 -0.26
N GLU A 20 11.69 -12.82 -0.28
CA GLU A 20 12.04 -11.89 0.80
C GLU A 20 10.78 -11.45 1.55
N ILE A 21 9.79 -10.88 0.87
CA ILE A 21 8.63 -10.26 1.52
C ILE A 21 7.68 -11.30 2.12
N ASP A 22 7.41 -12.39 1.42
CA ASP A 22 6.52 -13.49 1.88
C ASP A 22 7.08 -14.22 3.10
N THR A 23 8.41 -14.16 3.30
CA THR A 23 9.08 -14.82 4.41
C THR A 23 9.09 -13.98 5.69
N LEU A 24 8.68 -12.71 5.61
CA LEU A 24 8.60 -11.83 6.76
C LEU A 24 7.50 -12.31 7.72
N THR A 25 7.80 -12.24 9.01
CA THR A 25 6.76 -12.34 10.03
C THR A 25 5.97 -11.04 10.07
N LEU A 26 4.83 -11.01 9.38
CA LEU A 26 3.92 -9.87 9.37
C LEU A 26 3.08 -9.85 10.66
N PRO A 27 2.75 -8.66 11.20
CA PRO A 27 1.84 -8.57 12.35
C PRO A 27 0.42 -9.00 11.97
N ASP A 28 -0.40 -9.22 12.99
CA ASP A 28 -1.84 -9.36 12.81
C ASP A 28 -2.42 -8.00 12.41
N PHE A 29 -2.67 -7.82 11.12
CA PHE A 29 -3.18 -6.59 10.56
C PHE A 29 -4.61 -6.29 11.02
N SER A 30 -5.39 -7.31 11.42
CA SER A 30 -6.78 -7.10 11.86
C SER A 30 -6.91 -6.25 13.14
N GLN A 31 -5.80 -6.06 13.86
CA GLN A 31 -5.72 -5.23 15.07
C GLN A 31 -5.60 -3.74 14.78
N TYR A 32 -5.37 -3.35 13.53
CA TYR A 32 -5.10 -1.96 13.15
C TYR A 32 -6.18 -1.43 12.20
N ASP A 33 -6.74 -0.28 12.56
CA ASP A 33 -7.68 0.47 11.71
C ASP A 33 -7.03 1.74 11.13
N LYS A 34 -5.72 1.95 11.39
CA LYS A 34 -4.94 3.11 10.98
C LYS A 34 -3.54 2.67 10.56
N TYR A 35 -3.09 3.14 9.41
CA TYR A 35 -1.79 2.80 8.86
C TYR A 35 -1.06 4.05 8.38
N PHE A 36 0.25 4.09 8.61
CA PHE A 36 1.11 5.15 8.10
C PHE A 36 2.22 4.54 7.24
N PHE A 37 2.19 4.79 5.94
CA PHE A 37 3.18 4.28 4.99
C PHE A 37 4.28 5.33 4.82
N ILE A 38 5.53 4.94 5.05
CA ILE A 38 6.72 5.78 4.89
C ILE A 38 7.48 5.30 3.66
N VAL A 39 7.51 6.13 2.62
CA VAL A 39 8.19 5.81 1.35
C VAL A 39 9.53 6.55 1.24
N PRO A 40 10.54 5.98 0.58
CA PRO A 40 11.77 6.71 0.25
C PRO A 40 11.46 7.97 -0.58
N PRO A 41 12.14 9.12 -0.36
CA PRO A 41 11.86 10.37 -1.07
C PRO A 41 11.96 10.23 -2.59
N LYS A 42 12.87 9.37 -3.08
CA LYS A 42 13.01 9.05 -4.52
C LYS A 42 11.76 8.44 -5.15
N PHE A 43 10.79 7.98 -4.35
CA PHE A 43 9.52 7.42 -4.81
C PHE A 43 8.31 8.29 -4.47
N SER A 44 8.47 9.58 -4.18
CA SER A 44 7.36 10.50 -3.85
C SER A 44 6.17 10.42 -4.82
N GLY A 45 6.43 10.23 -6.13
CA GLY A 45 5.39 10.05 -7.15
C GLY A 45 4.44 8.86 -6.95
N ILE A 46 4.80 7.87 -6.12
CA ILE A 46 3.94 6.70 -5.84
C ILE A 46 2.91 6.95 -4.75
N ILE A 47 3.08 8.01 -3.94
CA ILE A 47 2.24 8.30 -2.77
C ILE A 47 0.76 8.24 -3.16
N ARG A 48 0.38 9.00 -4.18
CA ARG A 48 -1.01 9.06 -4.64
C ARG A 48 -1.55 7.70 -5.10
N MET A 49 -0.72 6.87 -5.71
CA MET A 49 -1.14 5.54 -6.18
C MET A 49 -1.40 4.57 -5.02
N LEU A 50 -0.59 4.63 -3.95
CA LEU A 50 -0.80 3.85 -2.75
C LEU A 50 -2.04 4.33 -2.00
N GLU A 51 -2.20 5.64 -1.85
CA GLU A 51 -3.41 6.23 -1.26
C GLU A 51 -4.66 5.74 -1.99
N VAL A 52 -4.74 5.95 -3.31
CA VAL A 52 -5.91 5.60 -4.13
C VAL A 52 -6.23 4.12 -4.00
N LYS A 53 -5.22 3.23 -4.09
CA LYS A 53 -5.42 1.80 -3.89
C LYS A 53 -6.05 1.50 -2.52
N PHE A 54 -5.59 2.18 -1.48
CA PHE A 54 -6.15 2.04 -0.15
C PHE A 54 -7.59 2.61 -0.05
N ILE A 55 -7.89 3.73 -0.72
CA ILE A 55 -9.26 4.29 -0.80
C ILE A 55 -10.20 3.30 -1.47
N GLU A 56 -9.79 2.72 -2.60
CA GLU A 56 -10.58 1.74 -3.35
C GLU A 56 -10.95 0.55 -2.47
N LEU A 57 -9.99 0.04 -1.70
CA LEU A 57 -10.17 -1.19 -0.93
C LEU A 57 -10.93 -0.99 0.39
N PHE A 58 -10.70 0.13 1.07
CA PHE A 58 -11.16 0.33 2.46
C PHE A 58 -12.01 1.59 2.67
N GLY A 59 -12.03 2.51 1.69
CA GLY A 59 -12.73 3.77 1.79
C GLY A 59 -12.21 4.62 2.95
N ARG A 60 -13.10 4.95 3.89
CA ARG A 60 -12.79 5.66 5.15
C ARG A 60 -12.91 4.76 6.38
N ARG A 61 -13.16 3.45 6.20
CA ARG A 61 -13.27 2.49 7.31
C ARG A 61 -11.93 2.19 7.95
N ILE A 62 -10.86 2.29 7.17
CA ILE A 62 -9.48 2.18 7.62
C ILE A 62 -8.75 3.45 7.19
N ALA A 63 -8.08 4.10 8.13
CA ALA A 63 -7.28 5.29 7.86
C ALA A 63 -5.95 4.90 7.21
N ARG A 64 -5.51 5.74 6.29
CA ARG A 64 -4.17 5.67 5.71
C ARG A 64 -3.61 7.05 5.57
N ASP A 65 -2.34 7.16 5.90
CA ASP A 65 -1.47 8.25 5.50
C ASP A 65 -0.26 7.65 4.78
N VAL A 66 0.23 8.34 3.76
CA VAL A 66 1.36 7.90 2.95
C VAL A 66 2.26 9.09 2.70
N GLU A 67 3.46 9.09 3.27
CA GLU A 67 4.39 10.22 3.14
C GLU A 67 5.83 9.76 2.95
N THR A 68 6.70 10.67 2.49
CA THR A 68 8.13 10.36 2.40
C THR A 68 8.80 10.39 3.77
N SER A 69 9.90 9.64 3.94
CA SER A 69 10.72 9.72 5.17
C SER A 69 11.27 11.13 5.46
N GLU A 70 11.42 11.96 4.43
CA GLU A 70 11.73 13.39 4.57
C GLU A 70 10.54 14.17 5.15
N TYR A 71 9.34 13.94 4.61
CA TYR A 71 8.14 14.67 5.01
C TYR A 71 7.67 14.32 6.44
N MET A 72 8.00 13.11 6.92
CA MET A 72 7.77 12.71 8.31
C MET A 72 8.35 13.67 9.36
N LYS A 73 9.37 14.47 9.00
CA LYS A 73 9.98 15.47 9.90
C LYS A 73 9.10 16.69 10.15
N HIS A 74 8.01 16.87 9.41
CA HIS A 74 7.12 18.03 9.49
C HIS A 74 5.94 17.82 10.45
N ALA A 75 6.19 17.15 11.57
CA ALA A 75 5.23 16.97 12.67
C ALA A 75 3.90 16.27 12.30
N VAL A 76 3.92 15.40 11.28
CA VAL A 76 2.75 14.63 10.83
C VAL A 76 2.24 13.60 11.85
N THR A 77 3.05 13.31 12.88
CA THR A 77 2.71 12.40 13.99
C THR A 77 2.61 13.14 15.33
N VAL A 78 2.40 14.47 15.33
CA VAL A 78 2.34 15.26 16.57
C VAL A 78 1.14 14.89 17.45
N VAL A 79 0.04 14.50 16.81
CA VAL A 79 -1.11 13.92 17.51
C VAL A 79 -0.89 12.42 17.58
N PRO A 80 -0.67 11.83 18.77
CA PRO A 80 -0.43 10.41 18.90
C PRO A 80 -1.68 9.60 18.54
N SER A 81 -1.46 8.45 17.93
CA SER A 81 -2.49 7.53 17.44
C SER A 81 -1.94 6.10 17.42
N GLU A 82 -2.85 5.13 17.42
CA GLU A 82 -2.56 3.69 17.48
C GLU A 82 -2.39 3.09 16.07
N GLU A 83 -1.64 3.77 15.20
CA GLU A 83 -1.38 3.28 13.83
C GLU A 83 -0.17 2.33 13.73
N LEU A 84 -0.21 1.47 12.72
CA LEU A 84 0.97 0.71 12.28
C LEU A 84 1.78 1.53 11.27
N PHE A 85 3.04 1.81 11.60
CA PHE A 85 3.99 2.46 10.71
C PHE A 85 4.67 1.44 9.82
N ILE A 86 4.47 1.54 8.51
CA ILE A 86 5.05 0.64 7.51
C ILE A 86 6.07 1.42 6.68
N SER A 87 7.35 1.09 6.84
CA SER A 87 8.46 1.77 6.15
C SER A 87 9.06 0.90 5.05
N PHE A 88 9.26 1.47 3.86
CA PHE A 88 9.79 0.74 2.70
C PHE A 88 11.25 1.09 2.43
N GLY A 89 12.13 0.09 2.37
CA GLY A 89 13.55 0.20 2.01
C GLY A 89 14.43 0.92 3.04
N GLU A 90 13.90 1.92 3.72
CA GLU A 90 14.51 2.64 4.84
C GLU A 90 13.84 2.20 6.14
N LYS A 91 14.63 1.84 7.16
CA LYS A 91 14.09 1.42 8.46
C LYS A 91 13.62 2.63 9.25
N ASN A 92 12.35 2.65 9.66
CA ASN A 92 11.86 3.64 10.62
C ASN A 92 12.37 3.33 12.03
N THR A 93 13.14 4.24 12.62
CA THR A 93 13.63 4.16 14.01
C THR A 93 13.07 5.27 14.92
N ILE A 94 12.23 6.17 14.38
CA ILE A 94 11.85 7.43 15.04
C ILE A 94 10.35 7.49 15.35
N TRP A 95 9.49 7.21 14.37
CA TRP A 95 8.05 7.49 14.46
C TRP A 95 7.24 6.27 14.91
N GLY A 96 6.24 6.49 15.76
CA GLY A 96 5.42 5.43 16.38
C GLY A 96 6.18 4.62 17.45
N GLU A 97 5.47 3.77 18.18
CA GLU A 97 6.10 2.87 19.16
C GLU A 97 6.93 1.78 18.45
N PRO A 98 8.06 1.32 19.02
CA PRO A 98 8.93 0.32 18.37
C PRO A 98 8.22 -0.95 17.88
N GLU A 99 7.23 -1.43 18.63
CA GLU A 99 6.41 -2.61 18.30
C GLU A 99 5.35 -2.35 17.23
N LYS A 100 5.07 -1.09 16.92
CA LYS A 100 4.15 -0.66 15.84
C LYS A 100 4.90 -0.21 14.59
N ARG A 101 6.14 -0.68 14.40
CA ARG A 101 6.96 -0.39 13.22
C ARG A 101 7.22 -1.66 12.43
N LEU A 102 6.67 -1.72 11.24
CA LEU A 102 6.95 -2.74 10.24
C LEU A 102 7.95 -2.19 9.22
N HIS A 103 9.03 -2.92 8.97
CA HIS A 103 9.97 -2.61 7.91
C HIS A 103 9.80 -3.59 6.75
N ILE A 104 9.58 -3.06 5.56
CA ILE A 104 9.47 -3.80 4.31
C ILE A 104 10.74 -3.50 3.51
N PRO A 105 11.65 -4.47 3.30
CA PRO A 105 12.86 -4.24 2.54
C PRO A 105 12.52 -3.96 1.08
N LEU A 106 13.40 -3.21 0.41
CA LEU A 106 13.37 -3.04 -1.03
C LEU A 106 14.71 -3.55 -1.59
N PRO A 107 14.72 -4.13 -2.81
CA PRO A 107 15.98 -4.48 -3.45
C PRO A 107 16.84 -3.24 -3.73
N GLU A 108 18.15 -3.43 -3.86
CA GLU A 108 19.06 -2.34 -4.25
C GLU A 108 18.77 -1.85 -5.68
N ASN A 109 19.00 -0.55 -5.92
CA ASN A 109 18.88 0.08 -7.24
C ASN A 109 17.52 -0.10 -7.95
N VAL A 110 16.45 -0.20 -7.16
CA VAL A 110 15.09 -0.38 -7.70
C VAL A 110 14.44 0.93 -8.16
N GLY A 111 13.52 0.78 -9.11
CA GLY A 111 12.69 1.84 -9.66
C GLY A 111 11.25 1.79 -9.13
N TYR A 112 10.41 2.61 -9.76
CA TYR A 112 9.03 2.78 -9.33
C TYR A 112 8.16 1.54 -9.53
N ALA A 113 8.46 0.66 -10.50
CA ALA A 113 7.65 -0.54 -10.71
C ALA A 113 7.80 -1.53 -9.55
N THR A 114 9.03 -1.71 -9.06
CA THR A 114 9.26 -2.53 -7.86
C THR A 114 8.59 -1.93 -6.62
N MET A 115 8.76 -0.62 -6.40
CA MET A 115 8.12 0.08 -5.27
C MET A 115 6.59 -0.05 -5.31
N MET A 116 5.99 0.12 -6.49
CA MET A 116 4.55 -0.05 -6.69
C MET A 116 4.12 -1.49 -6.40
N ALA A 117 4.81 -2.48 -6.95
CA ALA A 117 4.46 -3.89 -6.80
C ALA A 117 4.53 -4.33 -5.34
N ILE A 118 5.61 -3.99 -4.62
CA ILE A 118 5.77 -4.31 -3.20
C ILE A 118 4.74 -3.56 -2.36
N GLY A 119 4.53 -2.26 -2.61
CA GLY A 119 3.51 -1.48 -1.91
C GLY A 119 2.10 -2.05 -2.06
N TYR A 120 1.72 -2.44 -3.29
CA TYR A 120 0.42 -3.08 -3.56
C TYR A 120 0.33 -4.47 -2.94
N TYR A 121 1.42 -5.22 -2.93
CA TYR A 121 1.49 -6.51 -2.27
C TYR A 121 1.22 -6.39 -0.75
N VAL A 122 1.85 -5.44 -0.08
CA VAL A 122 1.62 -5.18 1.36
C VAL A 122 0.17 -4.77 1.63
N ILE A 123 -0.40 -3.89 0.80
CA ILE A 123 -1.81 -3.51 0.91
C ILE A 123 -2.73 -4.73 0.74
N ALA A 124 -2.40 -5.66 -0.17
CA ALA A 124 -3.16 -6.89 -0.33
C ALA A 124 -3.07 -7.80 0.91
N GLN A 125 -1.92 -7.84 1.61
CA GLN A 125 -1.82 -8.57 2.88
C GLN A 125 -2.70 -7.96 3.97
N ILE A 126 -2.76 -6.62 4.05
CA ILE A 126 -3.70 -5.92 4.93
C ILE A 126 -5.14 -6.27 4.56
N GLN A 127 -5.47 -6.24 3.27
CA GLN A 127 -6.82 -6.54 2.77
C GLN A 127 -7.29 -7.94 3.16
N LYS A 128 -6.42 -8.95 3.09
CA LYS A 128 -6.76 -10.35 3.45
C LYS A 128 -7.21 -10.49 4.90
N GLN A 129 -6.82 -9.58 5.78
CA GLN A 129 -7.12 -9.62 7.22
C GLN A 129 -8.23 -8.64 7.65
N HIS A 130 -8.89 -8.01 6.67
CA HIS A 130 -10.00 -7.09 6.91
C HIS A 130 -11.27 -7.55 6.19
N PRO A 131 -12.45 -7.03 6.58
CA PRO A 131 -13.66 -7.30 5.83
C PRO A 131 -13.50 -6.88 4.36
N PRO A 132 -14.05 -7.65 3.40
CA PRO A 132 -13.82 -7.46 1.97
C PRO A 132 -14.69 -6.32 1.41
N TYR A 133 -14.57 -5.11 1.97
CA TYR A 133 -15.43 -3.96 1.69
C TYR A 133 -15.55 -3.66 0.19
N PHE A 134 -14.45 -3.74 -0.57
CA PHE A 134 -14.48 -3.55 -2.02
C PHE A 134 -15.37 -4.61 -2.72
N LYS A 135 -15.17 -5.90 -2.42
CA LYS A 135 -15.92 -7.01 -3.05
C LYS A 135 -17.41 -6.91 -2.74
N GLU A 136 -17.77 -6.46 -1.53
CA GLU A 136 -19.16 -6.24 -1.12
C GLU A 136 -19.85 -5.09 -1.88
N ASN A 137 -19.09 -4.12 -2.41
CA ASN A 137 -19.65 -2.89 -2.98
C ASN A 137 -19.44 -2.74 -4.51
N ILE A 138 -18.53 -3.50 -5.12
CA ILE A 138 -18.15 -3.32 -6.53
C ILE A 138 -19.30 -3.60 -7.51
N ALA A 139 -20.19 -4.56 -7.20
CA ALA A 139 -21.33 -4.86 -8.06
C ALA A 139 -22.25 -3.64 -8.24
N LEU A 140 -22.64 -3.01 -7.13
CA LEU A 140 -23.45 -1.79 -7.16
C LEU A 140 -22.73 -0.63 -7.85
N TYR A 141 -21.42 -0.50 -7.65
CA TYR A 141 -20.61 0.49 -8.36
C TYR A 141 -20.67 0.27 -9.88
N THR A 142 -20.42 -0.95 -10.36
CA THR A 142 -20.41 -1.24 -11.81
C THR A 142 -21.76 -1.00 -12.46
N GLU A 143 -22.87 -1.29 -11.78
CA GLU A 143 -24.21 -0.97 -12.27
C GLU A 143 -24.39 0.56 -12.46
N LYS A 144 -23.98 1.34 -11.45
CA LYS A 144 -24.03 2.81 -11.51
C LYS A 144 -23.07 3.37 -12.57
N ALA A 145 -21.85 2.86 -12.61
CA ALA A 145 -20.82 3.28 -13.55
C ALA A 145 -21.25 2.99 -14.98
N SER A 146 -21.87 1.84 -15.26
CA SER A 146 -22.37 1.50 -16.61
C SER A 146 -23.34 2.56 -17.15
N LYS A 147 -24.20 3.12 -16.27
CA LYS A 147 -25.13 4.21 -16.62
C LYS A 147 -24.38 5.52 -16.95
N VAL A 148 -23.32 5.83 -16.21
CA VAL A 148 -22.48 7.02 -16.42
C VAL A 148 -21.67 6.92 -17.73
N PHE A 149 -21.10 5.74 -18.00
CA PHE A 149 -20.25 5.50 -19.16
C PHE A 149 -21.02 5.10 -20.43
N GLY A 150 -22.35 4.95 -20.35
CA GLY A 150 -23.19 4.56 -21.49
C GLY A 150 -22.85 3.19 -22.08
N SER A 151 -22.18 2.33 -21.32
CA SER A 151 -21.71 1.01 -21.75
C SER A 151 -21.68 0.04 -20.57
N GLU A 152 -21.87 -1.25 -20.83
CA GLU A 152 -21.85 -2.27 -19.79
C GLU A 152 -20.43 -2.43 -19.22
N ILE A 153 -20.30 -2.18 -17.92
CA ILE A 153 -19.10 -2.50 -17.13
C ILE A 153 -19.43 -3.74 -16.31
N LYS A 154 -18.83 -4.87 -16.66
CA LYS A 154 -19.03 -6.13 -15.93
C LYS A 154 -18.16 -6.16 -14.68
N VAL A 155 -18.70 -6.74 -13.62
CA VAL A 155 -17.90 -7.06 -12.43
C VAL A 155 -16.90 -8.15 -12.81
N ILE A 156 -15.62 -7.92 -12.50
CA ILE A 156 -14.58 -8.94 -12.53
C ILE A 156 -14.13 -9.12 -11.08
N VAL A 157 -14.75 -10.08 -10.40
CA VAL A 157 -14.33 -10.52 -9.06
C VAL A 157 -14.26 -12.04 -9.07
N GLU A 158 -13.10 -12.59 -8.71
CA GLU A 158 -12.94 -13.98 -8.27
C GLU A 158 -13.21 -14.05 -6.76
#